data_AF-A0A938E390-F1
#
_entry.id   AF-A0A938E390-F1
#
_cell.length_a   1.000
_cell.length_b   1.000
_cell.length_c   1.000
_cell.angle_alpha   90.00
_cell.angle_beta   90.00
_cell.angle_gamma   90.00
#
_symmetry.space_group_name_H-M   'P 1'
#
loop_
_entity.id
_entity.type
_entity.pdbx_description
1 polymer ?
#
loop_
_entity_poly.entity_id
_entity_poly.type
_entity_poly.pdbx_seq_one_letter_code
_entity_poly.pdbx_strand_id
1 'polypeptide(L)'
;MTARDLSRAVRETEARYERWARAIGLRPSQAQRCPRVVAGLRCTAWRSAAPCACQALDRVLDHARVWLRADGRRVLSAEPYDVTSDDLAALLVCAIELGLVFSIHGASPWNPGATVLLVIERAQPDPMQAQHKGEQQ
;
A
#
# COMPACT_ATOMS: atom_id res chain seq x y z
N MET A 1 8.62 14.69 27.97
CA MET A 1 8.36 14.92 26.53
C MET A 1 7.32 16.01 26.40
N THR A 2 7.64 17.12 25.75
CA THR A 2 6.74 18.28 25.60
C THR A 2 5.94 18.19 24.30
N ALA A 3 4.86 18.98 24.16
CA ALA A 3 4.10 19.08 22.91
C ALA A 3 4.98 19.54 21.72
N ARG A 4 6.04 20.31 22.00
CA ARG A 4 7.02 20.76 21.01
C ARG A 4 7.88 19.61 20.50
N ASP A 5 8.28 18.69 21.40
CA ASP A 5 9.06 17.51 21.05
C ASP A 5 8.26 16.54 20.19
N LEU A 6 6.99 16.29 20.55
CA LEU A 6 6.05 15.50 19.75
C LEU A 6 5.87 16.07 18.34
N SER A 7 5.65 17.39 18.25
CA SER A 7 5.48 18.07 16.96
C SER A 7 6.72 17.96 16.08
N ARG A 8 7.92 17.98 16.68
CA ARG A 8 9.18 17.78 15.97
C ARG A 8 9.31 16.35 15.44
N ALA A 9 9.05 15.36 16.30
CA ALA A 9 9.13 13.96 15.93
C ALA A 9 8.19 13.60 14.77
N VAL A 10 6.94 14.09 14.79
CA VAL A 10 5.98 13.88 13.69
C VAL A 10 6.52 14.47 12.38
N ARG A 11 7.04 15.70 12.39
CA ARG A 11 7.61 16.33 11.18
C ARG A 11 8.81 15.57 10.64
N GLU A 12 9.68 15.06 11.51
CA GLU A 12 10.84 14.27 11.11
C GLU A 12 10.41 12.95 10.44
N THR A 13 9.39 12.28 10.99
CA THR A 13 8.79 11.08 10.41
C THR A 13 8.15 11.37 9.04
N GLU A 14 7.33 12.42 8.92
CA GLU A 14 6.76 12.83 7.62
C GLU A 14 7.87 13.13 6.59
N ALA A 15 8.93 13.82 7.00
CA ALA A 15 10.06 14.11 6.12
C ALA A 15 10.80 12.84 5.66
N ARG A 16 10.88 11.79 6.50
CA ARG A 16 11.43 10.48 6.09
C ARG A 16 10.57 9.85 4.98
N TYR A 17 9.26 9.84 5.15
CA TYR A 17 8.35 9.33 4.14
C TYR A 17 8.46 10.08 2.82
N GLU A 18 8.45 11.42 2.86
CA GLU A 18 8.54 12.20 1.64
C GLU A 18 9.87 12.02 0.91
N ARG A 19 10.99 11.82 1.63
CA ARG A 19 12.28 11.50 1.02
C ARG A 19 12.26 10.15 0.33
N TRP A 20 11.76 9.12 1.01
CA TRP A 20 11.60 7.78 0.43
C TRP A 20 10.70 7.83 -0.81
N ALA A 21 9.50 8.42 -0.70
CA ALA A 21 8.53 8.52 -1.78
C ALA A 21 9.12 9.26 -2.99
N ARG A 22 9.77 10.42 -2.78
CA ARG A 22 10.42 11.17 -3.88
C ARG A 22 11.53 10.37 -4.55
N ALA A 23 12.33 9.62 -3.80
CA ALA A 23 13.42 8.81 -4.35
C ALA A 23 12.94 7.74 -5.33
N ILE A 24 11.68 7.29 -5.21
CA ILE A 24 11.06 6.30 -6.11
C ILE A 24 9.95 6.90 -7.00
N GLY A 25 9.95 8.23 -7.17
CA GLY A 25 9.02 8.91 -8.08
C GLY A 25 7.56 8.90 -7.63
N LEU A 26 7.31 8.79 -6.32
CA LEU A 26 5.98 8.84 -5.71
C LEU A 26 5.72 10.22 -5.08
N ARG A 27 4.45 10.62 -5.08
CA ARG A 27 3.95 11.77 -4.33
C ARG A 27 2.78 11.40 -3.41
N PRO A 28 2.55 12.13 -2.30
CA PRO A 28 1.44 11.85 -1.41
C PRO A 28 0.07 11.89 -2.11
N SER A 29 -0.86 11.05 -1.65
CA SER A 29 -2.25 11.05 -2.09
C SER A 29 -3.19 11.08 -0.88
N GLN A 30 -4.28 11.85 -1.00
CA GLN A 30 -5.36 11.89 0.00
C GLN A 30 -6.41 10.79 -0.22
N ALA A 31 -6.13 9.81 -1.09
CA ALA A 31 -7.05 8.71 -1.33
C ALA A 31 -7.18 7.82 -0.08
N GLN A 32 -8.33 7.14 0.05
CA GLN A 32 -8.56 6.16 1.11
C GLN A 32 -7.49 5.07 1.06
N ARG A 33 -6.93 4.75 2.23
CA ARG A 33 -5.95 3.67 2.47
C ARG A 33 -6.61 2.31 2.30
N CYS A 34 -6.88 1.92 1.06
CA CYS A 34 -7.63 0.72 0.75
C CYS A 34 -7.06 0.01 -0.48
N PRO A 35 -6.80 -1.31 -0.41
CA PRO A 35 -6.35 -2.10 -1.57
C PRO A 35 -7.27 -1.95 -2.78
N ARG A 36 -8.60 -1.88 -2.58
CA ARG A 36 -9.56 -1.62 -3.68
C ARG A 36 -9.28 -0.30 -4.39
N VAL A 37 -8.91 0.75 -3.66
CA VAL A 37 -8.60 2.06 -4.25
C VAL A 37 -7.29 2.03 -5.05
N VAL A 38 -6.31 1.23 -4.59
CA VAL A 38 -5.10 0.93 -5.36
C VAL A 38 -5.46 0.25 -6.68
N ALA A 39 -6.35 -0.75 -6.62
CA ALA A 39 -6.90 -1.46 -7.77
C ALA A 39 -7.79 -0.58 -8.69
N GLY A 40 -8.09 0.66 -8.31
CA GLY A 40 -8.95 1.57 -9.09
C GLY A 40 -10.43 1.41 -8.85
N LEU A 41 -10.80 0.62 -7.85
CA LEU A 41 -12.17 0.39 -7.42
C LEU A 41 -12.54 1.34 -6.27
N ARG A 42 -13.84 1.43 -5.97
CA ARG A 42 -14.33 2.16 -4.79
C ARG A 42 -14.15 1.33 -3.52
N CYS A 43 -13.76 1.98 -2.43
CA CYS A 43 -13.81 1.39 -1.09
C CYS A 43 -15.26 1.14 -0.67
N THR A 44 -15.54 0.00 -0.05
CA THR A 44 -16.88 -0.44 0.36
C THR A 44 -17.10 -0.44 1.87
N ALA A 45 -16.14 0.06 2.66
CA ALA A 45 -16.13 -0.04 4.13
C ALA A 45 -17.41 0.48 4.82
N TRP A 46 -18.08 1.47 4.22
CA TRP A 46 -19.28 2.10 4.77
C TRP A 46 -20.59 1.64 4.10
N ARG A 47 -20.54 0.73 3.13
CA ARG A 47 -21.67 0.40 2.24
C ARG A 47 -22.11 -1.06 2.29
N SER A 48 -21.31 -1.93 2.88
CA SER A 48 -21.49 -3.38 2.83
C SER A 48 -21.60 -3.96 4.23
N ALA A 49 -22.42 -5.00 4.39
CA ALA A 49 -22.47 -5.78 5.62
C ALA A 49 -21.19 -6.62 5.81
N ALA A 50 -20.55 -7.03 4.71
CA ALA A 50 -19.24 -7.68 4.72
C ALA A 50 -18.11 -6.63 4.80
N PRO A 51 -17.03 -6.89 5.57
CA PRO A 51 -15.91 -5.98 5.72
C PRO A 51 -15.22 -5.73 4.38
N CYS A 52 -14.84 -4.47 4.13
CA CYS A 52 -13.99 -4.12 3.00
C CYS A 52 -12.56 -4.64 3.23
N ALA A 53 -11.78 -4.81 2.16
CA ALA A 53 -10.37 -5.20 2.25
C ALA A 53 -9.54 -4.36 3.24
N CYS A 54 -9.82 -3.05 3.36
CA CYS A 54 -9.11 -2.20 4.32
C CYS A 54 -9.48 -2.44 5.80
N GLN A 55 -10.64 -3.04 6.07
CA GLN A 55 -11.06 -3.43 7.42
C GLN A 55 -10.60 -4.86 7.71
N ALA A 56 -10.72 -5.77 6.73
CA ALA A 56 -10.27 -7.15 6.88
C ALA A 56 -8.75 -7.29 7.06
N LEU A 57 -7.97 -6.35 6.51
CA LEU A 57 -6.51 -6.32 6.57
C LEU A 57 -5.97 -5.23 7.52
N ASP A 58 -6.76 -4.73 8.47
CA ASP A 58 -6.40 -3.58 9.31
C ASP A 58 -5.02 -3.73 9.97
N ARG A 59 -4.72 -4.92 10.51
CA ARG A 59 -3.41 -5.24 11.11
C ARG A 59 -2.25 -5.17 10.11
N VAL A 60 -2.45 -5.66 8.89
CA VAL A 60 -1.42 -5.64 7.82
C VAL A 60 -1.23 -4.23 7.26
N LEU A 61 -2.29 -3.43 7.27
CA LEU A 61 -2.32 -2.07 6.77
C LEU A 61 -2.04 -1.03 7.86
N ASP A 62 -1.37 -1.44 8.94
CA ASP A 62 -0.93 -0.51 9.97
C ASP A 62 0.04 0.53 9.40
N HIS A 63 -0.06 1.76 9.91
CA HIS A 63 0.65 2.93 9.42
C HIS A 63 0.54 3.16 7.90
N ALA A 64 -0.55 2.68 7.27
CA ALA A 64 -0.66 2.74 5.83
C ALA A 64 -0.73 4.18 5.27
N ARG A 65 -0.21 4.35 4.06
CA ARG A 65 -0.23 5.61 3.29
C ARG A 65 -0.49 5.34 1.82
N VAL A 66 -1.22 6.24 1.16
CA VAL A 66 -1.44 6.18 -0.28
C VAL A 66 -0.57 7.19 -0.99
N TRP A 67 0.03 6.72 -2.07
CA TRP A 67 0.91 7.46 -2.95
C TRP A 67 0.38 7.45 -4.37
N LEU A 68 0.89 8.36 -5.19
CA LEU A 68 0.55 8.48 -6.60
C LEU A 68 1.84 8.47 -7.42
N ARG A 69 1.89 7.58 -8.42
CA ARG A 69 2.94 7.56 -9.45
C ARG A 69 2.69 8.69 -10.46
N ALA A 70 3.70 8.99 -11.27
CA ALA A 70 3.61 9.98 -12.35
C ALA A 70 2.51 9.65 -13.37
N ASP A 71 2.26 8.37 -13.62
CA ASP A 71 1.21 7.86 -14.51
C ASP A 71 -0.21 7.87 -13.90
N GLY A 72 -0.37 8.41 -12.69
CA GLY A 72 -1.66 8.49 -12.00
C GLY A 72 -2.09 7.19 -11.31
N ARG A 73 -1.28 6.13 -11.34
CA ARG A 73 -1.55 4.90 -10.57
C ARG A 73 -1.26 5.11 -9.09
N ARG A 74 -2.10 4.52 -8.26
CA ARG A 74 -1.95 4.56 -6.81
C ARG A 74 -1.05 3.43 -6.34
N VAL A 75 -0.30 3.72 -5.29
CA VAL A 75 0.52 2.76 -4.54
C VAL A 75 0.15 2.90 -3.07
N LEU A 76 0.02 1.80 -2.35
CA LEU A 76 -0.23 1.78 -0.91
C LEU A 76 1.01 1.25 -0.23
N SER A 77 1.53 1.97 0.77
CA SER A 77 2.52 1.41 1.68
C SER A 77 1.88 1.09 3.02
N ALA A 78 2.42 0.12 3.75
CA ALA A 78 2.06 -0.19 5.14
C ALA A 78 3.30 -0.67 5.91
N GLU A 79 3.34 -0.42 7.22
CA GLU A 79 4.49 -0.74 8.08
C GLU A 79 4.02 -1.42 9.37
N PRO A 80 3.55 -2.67 9.27
CA PRO A 80 3.08 -3.41 10.43
C PRO A 80 4.25 -3.84 11.33
N TYR A 81 4.03 -3.80 12.64
CA TYR A 81 5.01 -4.26 13.64
C TYR A 81 5.13 -5.79 13.67
N ASP A 82 4.01 -6.48 13.71
CA ASP A 82 3.95 -7.93 13.86
C ASP A 82 3.03 -8.53 12.79
N VAL A 83 3.60 -9.10 11.72
CA VAL A 83 2.85 -9.88 10.71
C VAL A 83 3.11 -11.36 10.87
N THR A 84 2.04 -12.15 10.88
CA THR A 84 2.09 -13.61 10.87
C THR A 84 2.04 -14.15 9.44
N SER A 85 2.29 -15.45 9.26
CA SER A 85 2.07 -16.12 7.97
C SER A 85 0.62 -15.99 7.48
N ASP A 86 -0.34 -16.02 8.41
CA ASP A 86 -1.78 -15.98 8.08
C ASP A 86 -2.18 -14.58 7.62
N ASP A 87 -1.61 -13.54 8.24
CA ASP A 87 -1.77 -12.15 7.81
C ASP A 87 -1.28 -11.95 6.36
N LEU A 88 -0.10 -12.52 6.03
CA LEU A 88 0.47 -12.45 4.68
C LEU A 88 -0.32 -13.29 3.68
N ALA A 89 -0.87 -14.44 4.10
CA ALA A 89 -1.74 -15.25 3.27
C ALA A 89 -3.04 -14.51 2.93
N ALA A 90 -3.65 -13.84 3.90
CA ALA A 90 -4.83 -13.01 3.69
C ALA A 90 -4.54 -11.83 2.73
N LEU A 91 -3.38 -11.18 2.89
CA LEU A 91 -2.94 -10.15 1.96
C LEU A 91 -2.75 -10.71 0.54
N LEU A 92 -2.14 -11.89 0.39
CA LEU A 92 -1.92 -12.53 -0.89
C LEU A 92 -3.24 -12.87 -1.60
N VAL A 93 -4.20 -13.45 -0.88
CA VAL A 93 -5.54 -13.73 -1.43
C VAL A 93 -6.19 -12.43 -1.90
N CYS A 94 -6.18 -11.40 -1.07
CA CYS A 94 -6.74 -10.09 -1.44
C CYS A 94 -6.01 -9.48 -2.65
N ALA A 95 -4.69 -9.64 -2.74
CA ALA A 95 -3.91 -9.16 -3.86
C ALA A 95 -4.29 -9.85 -5.16
N ILE A 96 -4.42 -11.19 -5.15
CA ILE A 96 -4.85 -11.97 -6.31
C ILE A 96 -6.25 -11.54 -6.77
N GLU A 97 -7.22 -11.46 -5.86
CA GLU A 97 -8.60 -11.08 -6.17
C GLU A 97 -8.73 -9.68 -6.78
N LEU A 98 -7.83 -8.75 -6.39
CA LEU A 98 -7.86 -7.36 -6.84
C LEU A 98 -6.88 -7.05 -7.97
N GLY A 99 -6.13 -8.04 -8.47
CA GLY A 99 -5.09 -7.81 -9.49
C GLY A 99 -3.95 -6.93 -8.98
N LEU A 100 -3.58 -7.09 -7.72
CA LEU A 100 -2.48 -6.39 -7.06
C LEU A 100 -1.28 -7.33 -6.89
N VAL A 101 -0.12 -6.72 -6.68
CA VAL A 101 1.09 -7.36 -6.19
C VAL A 101 1.57 -6.61 -4.96
N PHE A 102 2.37 -7.28 -4.14
CA PHE A 102 3.04 -6.63 -3.02
C PHE A 102 4.51 -7.06 -2.92
N SER A 103 5.33 -6.18 -2.34
CA SER A 103 6.73 -6.43 -2.04
C SER A 103 7.02 -6.05 -0.59
N ILE A 104 7.98 -6.74 0.02
CA ILE A 104 8.41 -6.55 1.41
C ILE A 104 9.83 -5.99 1.39
N HIS A 105 10.04 -4.87 2.07
CA HIS A 105 11.34 -4.19 2.17
C HIS A 105 11.77 -4.10 3.62
N GLY A 106 13.05 -4.32 3.90
CA GLY A 106 13.59 -4.24 5.27
C GLY A 106 13.79 -2.82 5.81
N ALA A 107 13.65 -1.79 4.96
CA ALA A 107 13.84 -0.39 5.33
C ALA A 107 12.50 0.35 5.42
N SER A 108 12.01 0.51 6.65
CA SER A 108 10.77 1.22 7.00
C SER A 108 11.04 2.70 7.32
N PRO A 109 10.43 3.68 6.60
CA PRO A 109 10.46 5.09 6.99
C PRO A 109 9.89 5.40 8.38
N TRP A 110 8.95 4.60 8.87
CA TRP A 110 8.31 4.75 10.17
C TRP A 110 9.28 4.40 11.30
N ASN A 111 9.79 3.17 11.29
CA ASN A 111 10.68 2.61 12.30
C ASN A 111 11.73 1.67 11.67
N PRO A 112 12.84 2.23 11.15
CA PRO A 112 13.89 1.47 10.46
C PRO A 112 14.48 0.37 11.35
N GLY A 113 14.55 -0.86 10.83
CA GLY A 113 15.15 -2.01 11.52
C GLY A 113 14.23 -2.73 12.52
N ALA A 114 13.05 -2.18 12.81
CA ALA A 114 12.08 -2.79 13.72
C ALA A 114 10.75 -3.15 13.04
N THR A 115 10.51 -2.65 11.82
CA THR A 115 9.32 -2.96 11.03
C THR A 115 9.70 -3.15 9.57
N VAL A 116 8.91 -3.93 8.84
CA VAL A 116 9.03 -4.07 7.38
C VAL A 116 8.16 -3.02 6.69
N LEU A 117 8.55 -2.63 5.48
CA LEU A 117 7.72 -1.82 4.59
C LEU A 117 7.08 -2.73 3.55
N LEU A 118 5.75 -2.82 3.60
CA LEU A 118 4.95 -3.40 2.54
C LEU A 118 4.65 -2.34 1.49
N VAL A 119 4.85 -2.66 0.22
CA VAL A 119 4.43 -1.82 -0.91
C VAL A 119 3.48 -2.62 -1.78
N ILE A 120 2.25 -2.14 -1.90
CA ILE A 120 1.13 -2.77 -2.61
C ILE A 120 0.76 -1.90 -3.80
N GLU A 121 0.73 -2.48 -4.99
CA GLU A 121 0.39 -1.78 -6.22
C GLU A 121 -0.30 -2.71 -7.23
N ARG A 122 -0.87 -2.15 -8.31
CA ARG A 122 -1.45 -2.99 -9.36
C ARG A 122 -0.36 -3.81 -10.04
N ALA A 123 -0.67 -5.06 -10.35
CA ALA A 123 0.15 -5.84 -11.25
C ALA A 123 0.32 -5.07 -12.58
N GLN A 124 1.54 -4.99 -13.10
CA GLN A 124 1.70 -4.59 -14.49
C GLN A 124 1.01 -5.67 -15.35
N PRO A 125 0.27 -5.30 -16.40
CA PRO A 125 -0.14 -6.29 -17.39
C PRO A 125 1.13 -6.96 -17.90
N ASP A 126 1.19 -8.29 -17.79
CA ASP A 126 2.29 -9.07 -18.33
C ASP A 126 2.36 -8.79 -19.85
N PRO A 127 3.45 -8.19 -20.36
CA PRO A 127 3.55 -7.87 -21.77
C PRO A 127 3.42 -9.10 -22.67
N MET A 128 3.68 -10.30 -22.17
CA MET A 128 3.53 -11.54 -22.94
C MET A 128 2.07 -11.98 -23.13
N GLN A 129 1.15 -11.63 -22.22
CA GLN A 129 -0.27 -11.99 -22.37
C GLN A 129 -1.03 -11.09 -23.36
N ALA A 130 -0.47 -9.93 -23.71
CA ALA A 130 -1.07 -9.02 -24.67
C ALA A 130 -0.93 -9.52 -26.13
N GLN A 131 0.04 -10.39 -26.42
CA GLN A 131 0.32 -10.87 -27.79
C GLN A 131 -0.64 -11.98 -28.25
N HIS A 132 -1.25 -12.74 -27.35
CA HIS A 132 -2.12 -13.87 -27.71
C HIS A 132 -3.59 -13.52 -27.96
N LYS A 133 -3.99 -12.25 -27.79
CA LYS A 133 -5.38 -11.81 -28.06
C LYS A 133 -5.59 -11.25 -29.47
N GLY A 134 -4.58 -11.28 -30.34
CA GLY A 134 -4.61 -10.69 -31.68
C GLY A 134 -4.90 -11.63 -32.85
N GLU A 135 -4.95 -12.96 -32.66
CA GLU A 135 -4.91 -13.93 -33.77
C GLU A 135 -6.17 -14.81 -33.89
N GLN A 136 -7.34 -14.33 -33.46
CA GLN A 136 -8.62 -14.98 -33.78
C GLN A 136 -9.56 -13.99 -34.46
N GLN A 137 -9.31 -13.72 -35.74
CA GLN A 137 -10.30 -13.19 -36.70
C GLN A 137 -10.13 -13.92 -38.03
#